data_AF-A0A7C4GCS7-F1
#
_entry.id   AF-A0A7C4GCS7-F1
#
_cell.length_a   1.000
_cell.length_b   1.000
_cell.length_c   1.000
_cell.angle_alpha   90.00
_cell.angle_beta   90.00
_cell.angle_gamma   90.00
#
_symmetry.space_group_name_H-M   'P 1'
#
loop_
_entity.id
_entity.type
_entity.pdbx_description
1 polymer ?
#
loop_
_entity_poly.entity_id
_entity_poly.type
_entity_poly.pdbx_seq_one_letter_code
_entity_poly.pdbx_strand_id
1 'polypeptide(L)'
;MGEIIRETVYVRRASGLVRELGMLESLSVALSGAIGAGINVLVLQGANLYPGANVPLGYVLVGIMTIPLSFVIAHIAGDLPRSSALYVFVSRTLHPLLGFLGAWGVIVSSAFVIGTLSRSFAVNLGPFLVLAGRAAKSDSLIGAGQFLMTDAGILLTSFIMIVAFLLIFTFGARVYGKFMDIIFIIPLIGFAISLILFATTPSGSIRALYDATWGSGAYDEIVRLGTKYGYTPEAFAFSWGATFSIMSAAVFAYQGFERAAYVAGEVKSPKKTIMYSMFGGTIL
;
A
#
# COMPACT_ATOMS: atom_id res chain seq x y z
N MET A 1 -30.70 -55.29 7.38
CA MET A 1 -30.06 -54.26 8.21
C MET A 1 -29.57 -53.19 7.24
N GLY A 2 -30.30 -52.08 7.12
CA GLY A 2 -30.00 -51.03 6.16
C GLY A 2 -28.79 -50.22 6.63
N GLU A 3 -27.78 -50.09 5.79
CA GLU A 3 -26.68 -49.17 6.01
C GLU A 3 -27.23 -47.74 6.08
N ILE A 4 -27.16 -47.13 7.26
CA ILE A 4 -27.40 -45.71 7.43
C ILE A 4 -26.19 -45.02 6.81
N ILE A 5 -26.31 -44.67 5.53
CA ILE A 5 -25.39 -43.73 4.89
C ILE A 5 -25.59 -42.40 5.63
N ARG A 6 -24.73 -42.13 6.62
CA ARG A 6 -24.62 -40.79 7.19
C ARG A 6 -24.30 -39.87 6.03
N GLU A 7 -25.19 -38.92 5.73
CA GLU A 7 -24.87 -37.81 4.87
C GLU A 7 -23.61 -37.16 5.41
N THR A 8 -22.48 -37.46 4.78
CA THR A 8 -21.29 -36.65 4.96
C THR A 8 -21.71 -35.30 4.43
N VAL A 9 -21.82 -34.32 5.32
CA VAL A 9 -21.91 -32.89 4.98
C VAL A 9 -21.07 -32.72 3.73
N TYR A 10 -21.66 -32.27 2.61
CA TYR A 10 -20.95 -32.08 1.35
C TYR A 10 -19.78 -31.12 1.60
N VAL A 11 -18.64 -31.66 2.02
CA VAL A 11 -17.40 -30.92 2.21
C VAL A 11 -16.85 -30.80 0.81
N ARG A 12 -17.35 -29.83 0.03
CA ARG A 12 -16.71 -29.48 -1.23
C ARG A 12 -15.26 -29.13 -0.89
N ARG A 13 -14.34 -30.06 -1.14
CA ARG A 13 -12.90 -29.86 -0.94
C ARG A 13 -12.48 -28.81 -1.95
N ALA A 14 -12.15 -27.63 -1.46
CA ALA A 14 -11.71 -26.46 -2.23
C ALA A 14 -12.76 -25.91 -3.22
N SER A 15 -12.63 -24.63 -3.53
CA SER A 15 -13.45 -23.86 -4.46
C SER A 15 -13.40 -24.35 -5.92
N GLY A 16 -12.75 -25.49 -6.21
CA GLY A 16 -12.40 -25.93 -7.57
C GLY A 16 -11.22 -25.17 -8.19
N LEU A 17 -10.69 -24.15 -7.49
CA LEU A 17 -9.56 -23.35 -7.95
C LEU A 17 -8.24 -24.12 -7.83
N VAL A 18 -7.37 -23.95 -8.81
CA VAL A 18 -6.01 -24.51 -8.79
C VAL A 18 -5.15 -23.66 -7.84
N ARG A 19 -4.43 -24.33 -6.94
CA ARG A 19 -3.54 -23.66 -5.98
C ARG A 19 -2.20 -23.32 -6.62
N GLU A 20 -2.12 -22.14 -7.23
CA GLU A 20 -0.96 -21.70 -7.98
C GLU A 20 -0.02 -20.79 -7.19
N LEU A 21 -0.55 -20.02 -6.24
CA LEU A 21 0.21 -19.00 -5.49
C LEU A 21 1.08 -19.62 -4.40
N GLY A 22 2.36 -19.27 -4.39
CA GLY A 22 3.32 -19.68 -3.37
C GLY A 22 3.40 -18.70 -2.21
N MET A 23 4.46 -18.87 -1.40
CA MET A 23 4.71 -18.01 -0.25
C MET A 23 5.03 -16.57 -0.67
N LEU A 24 5.91 -16.41 -1.67
CA LEU A 24 6.32 -15.10 -2.13
C LEU A 24 5.14 -14.35 -2.72
N GLU A 25 4.36 -14.98 -3.60
CA GLU A 25 3.19 -14.33 -4.21
C GLU A 25 2.15 -13.93 -3.17
N SER A 26 1.89 -14.78 -2.17
CA SER A 26 0.97 -14.45 -1.07
C SER A 26 1.50 -13.30 -0.20
N LEU A 27 2.80 -13.27 0.08
CA LEU A 27 3.45 -12.19 0.82
C LEU A 27 3.42 -10.89 0.03
N SER A 28 3.75 -10.92 -1.27
CA SER A 28 3.68 -9.78 -2.18
C SER A 28 2.26 -9.21 -2.24
N VAL A 29 1.21 -10.05 -2.22
CA VAL A 29 -0.19 -9.60 -2.17
C VAL A 29 -0.50 -8.90 -0.84
N ALA A 30 -0.06 -9.45 0.30
CA ALA A 30 -0.27 -8.82 1.61
C ALA A 30 0.48 -7.48 1.71
N LEU A 31 1.77 -7.46 1.37
CA LEU A 31 2.63 -6.29 1.49
C LEU A 31 2.28 -5.20 0.47
N SER A 32 2.01 -5.55 -0.80
CA SER A 32 1.49 -4.57 -1.77
C SER A 32 0.09 -4.09 -1.41
N GLY A 33 -0.61 -4.83 -0.55
CA GLY A 33 -1.86 -4.41 0.05
C GLY A 33 -1.71 -3.21 0.97
N ALA A 34 -0.65 -3.22 1.80
CA ALA A 34 -0.39 -2.22 2.83
C ALA A 34 0.58 -1.11 2.40
N ILE A 35 1.65 -1.48 1.71
CA ILE A 35 2.67 -0.55 1.21
C ILE A 35 2.10 0.22 0.03
N GLY A 36 1.71 1.46 0.28
CA GLY A 36 1.15 2.35 -0.73
C GLY A 36 1.21 3.81 -0.30
N ALA A 37 0.11 4.54 -0.51
CA ALA A 37 0.05 5.98 -0.20
C ALA A 37 0.26 6.30 1.28
N GLY A 38 -0.04 5.37 2.21
CA GLY A 38 0.15 5.60 3.64
C GLY A 38 1.59 5.96 3.99
N ILE A 39 2.54 5.10 3.63
CA ILE A 39 3.96 5.34 3.90
C ILE A 39 4.59 6.35 2.93
N ASN A 40 4.16 6.37 1.66
CA ASN A 40 4.81 7.18 0.62
C ASN A 40 4.31 8.64 0.58
N VAL A 41 3.07 8.90 1.02
CA VAL A 41 2.43 10.22 0.90
C VAL A 41 2.01 10.74 2.28
N LEU A 42 1.27 9.93 3.04
CA LEU A 42 0.69 10.40 4.31
C LEU A 42 1.74 10.59 5.42
N VAL A 43 2.90 9.94 5.36
CA VAL A 43 4.04 10.26 6.23
C VAL A 43 4.47 11.72 6.07
N LEU A 44 4.69 12.16 4.82
CA LEU A 44 5.21 13.49 4.54
C LEU A 44 4.13 14.55 4.80
N GLN A 45 2.89 14.28 4.38
CA GLN A 45 1.76 15.17 4.67
C GLN A 45 1.46 15.24 6.16
N GLY A 46 1.51 14.12 6.87
CA GLY A 46 1.31 14.06 8.32
C GLY A 46 2.39 14.83 9.08
N ALA A 47 3.65 14.74 8.67
CA ALA A 47 4.74 15.51 9.27
C ALA A 47 4.56 17.03 9.07
N ASN A 48 3.95 17.44 7.94
CA ASN A 48 3.64 18.83 7.67
C ASN A 48 2.40 19.33 8.43
N LEU A 49 1.33 18.52 8.50
CA LEU A 49 0.08 18.84 9.19
C LEU A 49 0.21 18.82 10.72
N TYR A 50 1.12 17.98 11.23
CA TYR A 50 1.37 17.82 12.66
C TYR A 50 2.84 18.10 12.99
N PRO A 51 3.29 19.37 12.92
CA PRO A 51 4.64 19.74 13.36
C PRO A 51 4.92 19.25 14.79
N GLY A 52 6.12 18.73 15.02
CA GLY A 52 6.53 18.17 16.31
C GLY A 52 6.13 16.72 16.54
N ALA A 53 5.41 16.09 15.60
CA ALA A 53 5.12 14.66 15.64
C ALA A 53 6.41 13.84 15.49
N ASN A 54 6.62 12.87 16.38
CA ASN A 54 7.61 11.82 16.15
C ASN A 54 7.00 10.77 15.22
N VAL A 55 7.21 10.94 13.91
CA VAL A 55 6.62 10.08 12.88
C VAL A 55 7.00 8.60 13.06
N PRO A 56 8.30 8.24 13.25
CA PRO A 56 8.67 6.85 13.49
C PRO A 56 7.95 6.25 14.70
N LEU A 57 7.88 6.97 15.81
CA LEU A 57 7.21 6.50 17.02
C LEU A 57 5.71 6.28 16.79
N GLY A 58 5.03 7.21 16.12
CA GLY A 58 3.60 7.05 15.78
C GLY A 58 3.34 5.79 14.96
N TYR A 59 4.19 5.50 13.97
CA TYR A 59 4.08 4.29 13.14
C TYR A 59 4.41 3.01 13.93
N VAL A 60 5.41 3.04 14.83
CA VAL A 60 5.74 1.89 15.68
C VAL A 60 4.58 1.57 16.64
N LEU A 61 3.97 2.59 17.26
CA LEU A 61 2.83 2.39 18.16
C LEU A 61 1.64 1.73 17.44
N VAL A 62 1.31 2.18 16.23
CA VAL A 62 0.26 1.55 15.43
C VAL A 62 0.65 0.14 14.97
N GLY A 63 1.92 -0.08 14.62
CA GLY A 63 2.42 -1.41 14.28
C GLY A 63 2.20 -2.41 15.42
N ILE A 64 2.57 -2.05 16.64
CA ILE A 64 2.35 -2.87 17.84
C ILE A 64 0.86 -3.18 18.03
N MET A 65 -0.03 -2.21 17.81
CA MET A 65 -1.48 -2.41 17.88
C MET A 65 -2.02 -3.31 16.76
N THR A 66 -1.35 -3.34 15.61
CA THR A 66 -1.77 -4.12 14.43
C THR A 66 -1.34 -5.59 14.53
N ILE A 67 -0.21 -5.90 15.17
CA ILE A 67 0.31 -7.27 15.35
C ILE A 67 -0.77 -8.25 15.87
N PRO A 68 -1.46 -8.02 17.00
CA PRO A 68 -2.47 -8.96 17.49
C PRO A 68 -3.65 -9.11 16.53
N LEU A 69 -4.06 -8.03 15.87
CA LEU A 69 -5.14 -8.06 14.88
C LEU A 69 -4.74 -8.91 13.67
N SER A 70 -3.54 -8.70 13.14
CA SER A 70 -3.01 -9.46 12.01
C SER A 70 -2.90 -10.95 12.32
N PHE A 71 -2.49 -11.32 13.55
CA PHE A 71 -2.45 -12.71 13.99
C PHE A 71 -3.83 -13.37 13.96
N VAL A 72 -4.84 -12.72 14.56
CA VAL A 72 -6.21 -13.26 14.61
C VAL A 72 -6.79 -13.42 13.21
N ILE A 73 -6.68 -12.39 12.37
CA ILE A 73 -7.21 -12.42 10.99
C ILE A 73 -6.47 -13.48 10.17
N ALA A 74 -5.15 -13.60 10.31
CA ALA A 74 -4.36 -14.61 9.61
C ALA A 74 -4.72 -16.04 10.03
N HIS A 75 -5.02 -16.26 11.33
CA HIS A 75 -5.48 -17.55 11.82
C HIS A 75 -6.82 -17.94 11.22
N ILE A 76 -7.77 -17.01 11.24
CA ILE A 76 -9.10 -17.19 10.64
C ILE A 76 -8.98 -17.52 9.14
N ALA A 77 -8.19 -16.73 8.40
CA ALA A 77 -8.03 -16.92 6.96
C ALA A 77 -7.26 -18.21 6.61
N GLY A 78 -6.31 -18.62 7.45
CA GLY A 78 -5.58 -19.87 7.30
C GLY A 78 -6.44 -21.12 7.53
N ASP A 79 -7.36 -21.06 8.51
CA ASP A 79 -8.28 -22.15 8.84
C ASP A 79 -9.50 -22.20 7.89
N LEU A 80 -9.84 -21.08 7.26
CA LEU A 80 -10.89 -20.97 6.25
C LEU A 80 -10.29 -20.57 4.89
N PRO A 81 -9.54 -21.46 4.20
CA PRO A 81 -8.84 -21.13 2.96
C PRO A 81 -9.80 -21.10 1.76
N ARG A 82 -10.69 -20.13 1.79
CA ARG A 82 -11.66 -19.79 0.76
C ARG A 82 -11.41 -18.35 0.36
N SER A 83 -11.65 -18.04 -0.91
CA SER A 83 -11.68 -16.65 -1.36
C SER A 83 -12.67 -15.87 -0.49
N SER A 84 -12.22 -14.74 0.07
CA SER A 84 -12.97 -13.91 1.01
C SER A 84 -13.30 -14.58 2.34
N ALA A 85 -12.30 -15.20 2.97
CA ALA A 85 -12.42 -15.87 4.27
C ALA A 85 -13.11 -15.03 5.36
N LEU A 86 -12.91 -13.71 5.38
CA LEU A 86 -13.50 -12.81 6.38
C LEU A 86 -15.01 -12.67 6.23
N TYR A 87 -15.54 -12.57 5.01
CA TYR A 87 -16.98 -12.58 4.77
C TYR A 87 -17.61 -13.89 5.25
N VAL A 88 -16.98 -15.02 4.91
CA VAL A 88 -17.45 -16.35 5.30
C VAL A 88 -17.41 -16.53 6.81
N PHE A 89 -16.38 -16.00 7.49
CA PHE A 89 -16.28 -16.04 8.94
C PHE A 89 -17.41 -15.25 9.59
N VAL A 90 -17.53 -13.95 9.29
CA VAL A 90 -18.53 -13.05 9.91
C VAL A 90 -19.96 -13.54 9.66
N SER A 91 -20.27 -13.98 8.44
CA SER A 91 -21.61 -14.47 8.10
C SER A 91 -22.00 -15.76 8.84
N ARG A 92 -21.03 -16.58 9.25
CA ARG A 92 -21.26 -17.86 9.94
C ARG A 92 -21.15 -17.78 11.46
N THR A 93 -20.36 -16.85 11.99
CA THR A 93 -20.12 -16.73 13.44
C THR A 93 -20.97 -15.67 14.10
N LEU A 94 -21.25 -14.56 13.41
CA LEU A 94 -22.01 -13.45 13.97
C LEU A 94 -23.43 -13.43 13.42
N HIS A 95 -23.59 -13.04 12.16
CA HIS A 95 -24.90 -13.00 11.51
C HIS A 95 -24.75 -12.83 9.99
N PRO A 96 -25.55 -13.49 9.14
CA PRO A 96 -25.49 -13.34 7.70
C PRO A 96 -25.60 -11.89 7.21
N LEU A 97 -26.51 -11.10 7.81
CA LEU A 97 -26.68 -9.68 7.49
C LEU A 97 -25.40 -8.86 7.75
N LEU A 98 -24.70 -9.09 8.85
CA LEU A 98 -23.46 -8.37 9.16
C LEU A 98 -22.35 -8.73 8.19
N GLY A 99 -22.26 -10.02 7.81
CA GLY A 99 -21.37 -10.45 6.74
C GLY A 99 -21.67 -9.75 5.43
N PHE A 100 -22.95 -9.71 5.03
CA PHE A 100 -23.39 -9.03 3.81
C PHE A 100 -23.05 -7.54 3.81
N LEU A 101 -23.41 -6.81 4.87
CA LEU A 101 -23.14 -5.38 4.99
C LEU A 101 -21.63 -5.08 4.97
N GLY A 102 -20.84 -5.88 5.69
CA GLY A 102 -19.39 -5.74 5.69
C GLY A 102 -18.77 -5.99 4.31
N ALA A 103 -19.15 -7.07 3.64
CA ALA A 103 -18.65 -7.38 2.29
C ALA A 103 -19.09 -6.34 1.26
N TRP A 104 -20.33 -5.88 1.33
CA TRP A 104 -20.83 -4.82 0.44
C TRP A 104 -20.08 -3.50 0.66
N GLY A 105 -19.83 -3.14 1.93
CA GLY A 105 -19.01 -2.00 2.29
C GLY A 105 -17.61 -2.08 1.69
N VAL A 106 -16.96 -3.24 1.75
CA VAL A 106 -15.65 -3.48 1.13
C VAL A 106 -15.70 -3.36 -0.39
N ILE A 107 -16.74 -3.88 -1.05
CA ILE A 107 -16.88 -3.77 -2.52
C ILE A 107 -17.00 -2.30 -2.95
N VAL A 108 -17.90 -1.55 -2.30
CA VAL A 108 -18.13 -0.13 -2.62
C VAL A 108 -16.87 0.69 -2.31
N SER A 109 -16.26 0.49 -1.14
CA SER A 109 -15.05 1.23 -0.76
C SER A 109 -13.88 0.90 -1.69
N SER A 110 -13.73 -0.36 -2.10
CA SER A 110 -12.68 -0.78 -3.04
C SER A 110 -12.82 -0.08 -4.40
N ALA A 111 -14.04 0.13 -4.90
CA ALA A 111 -14.26 0.86 -6.15
C ALA A 111 -13.75 2.32 -6.05
N PHE A 112 -14.05 3.01 -4.95
CA PHE A 112 -13.53 4.36 -4.68
C PHE A 112 -12.01 4.38 -4.50
N VAL A 113 -11.46 3.40 -3.79
CA VAL A 113 -10.01 3.27 -3.56
C VAL A 113 -9.29 3.02 -4.89
N ILE A 114 -9.79 2.14 -5.76
CA ILE A 114 -9.19 1.89 -7.08
C ILE A 114 -9.14 3.18 -7.90
N GLY A 115 -10.24 3.93 -7.98
CA GLY A 115 -10.27 5.21 -8.69
C GLY A 115 -9.29 6.24 -8.10
N THR A 116 -9.27 6.35 -6.77
CA THR A 116 -8.39 7.30 -6.06
C THR A 116 -6.91 6.94 -6.23
N LEU A 117 -6.54 5.68 -6.08
CA LEU A 117 -5.15 5.22 -6.26
C LEU A 117 -4.70 5.36 -7.73
N SER A 118 -5.58 5.10 -8.69
CA SER A 118 -5.28 5.30 -10.11
C SER A 118 -5.01 6.77 -10.45
N ARG A 119 -5.74 7.69 -9.81
CA ARG A 119 -5.46 9.12 -9.90
C ARG A 119 -4.16 9.48 -9.19
N SER A 120 -3.94 8.97 -7.99
CA SER A 120 -2.71 9.23 -7.22
C SER A 120 -1.47 8.79 -7.98
N PHE A 121 -1.49 7.62 -8.63
CA PHE A 121 -0.39 7.19 -9.49
C PHE A 121 -0.16 8.18 -10.66
N ALA A 122 -1.21 8.54 -11.39
CA ALA A 122 -1.11 9.45 -12.53
C ALA A 122 -0.57 10.84 -12.13
N VAL A 123 -1.01 11.39 -11.00
CA VAL A 123 -0.55 12.67 -10.47
C VAL A 123 0.95 12.65 -10.11
N ASN A 124 1.48 11.51 -9.66
CA ASN A 124 2.89 11.38 -9.31
C ASN A 124 3.79 11.08 -10.53
N LEU A 125 3.24 10.50 -11.60
CA LEU A 125 4.00 10.16 -12.80
C LEU A 125 4.52 11.41 -13.54
N GLY A 126 3.71 12.47 -13.62
CA GLY A 126 4.12 13.73 -14.27
C GLY A 126 5.35 14.38 -13.63
N PRO A 127 5.32 14.71 -12.32
CA PRO A 127 6.49 15.22 -11.60
C PRO A 127 7.71 14.30 -11.68
N PHE A 128 7.50 12.97 -11.62
CA PHE A 128 8.58 12.01 -11.80
C PHE A 128 9.26 12.16 -13.17
N LEU A 129 8.50 12.25 -14.26
CA LEU A 129 9.06 12.46 -15.61
C LEU A 129 9.75 13.82 -15.76
N VAL A 130 9.22 14.87 -15.13
CA VAL A 130 9.89 16.18 -15.11
C VAL A 130 11.25 16.09 -14.41
N LEU A 131 11.31 15.45 -13.25
CA LEU A 131 12.55 15.27 -12.49
C LEU A 131 13.56 14.39 -13.27
N ALA A 132 13.09 13.28 -13.84
CA ALA A 132 13.90 12.42 -14.70
C ALA A 132 14.41 13.18 -15.94
N GLY A 133 13.57 14.02 -16.54
CA GLY A 133 13.92 14.84 -17.70
C GLY A 133 14.96 15.90 -17.38
N ARG A 134 14.88 16.54 -16.19
CA ARG A 134 15.93 17.44 -15.72
C ARG A 134 17.25 16.72 -15.48
N ALA A 135 17.22 15.55 -14.83
CA ALA A 135 18.41 14.74 -14.59
C ALA A 135 19.05 14.26 -15.91
N ALA A 136 18.24 13.84 -16.88
CA ALA A 136 18.67 13.39 -18.20
C ALA A 136 18.94 14.54 -19.20
N LYS A 137 18.66 15.80 -18.82
CA LYS A 137 18.68 16.99 -19.69
C LYS A 137 17.88 16.79 -20.99
N SER A 138 16.68 16.23 -20.87
CA SER A 138 15.78 15.90 -21.99
C SER A 138 14.49 16.71 -21.93
N ASP A 139 14.33 17.65 -22.87
CA ASP A 139 13.13 18.49 -22.98
C ASP A 139 11.88 17.69 -23.34
N SER A 140 12.01 16.61 -24.12
CA SER A 140 10.90 15.72 -24.44
C SER A 140 10.33 15.02 -23.21
N LEU A 141 11.20 14.63 -22.27
CA LEU A 141 10.77 13.96 -21.04
C LEU A 141 10.11 14.95 -20.07
N ILE A 142 10.62 16.19 -20.03
CA ILE A 142 9.98 17.31 -19.31
C ILE A 142 8.60 17.61 -19.90
N GLY A 143 8.48 17.73 -21.22
CA GLY A 143 7.22 18.01 -21.90
C GLY A 143 6.17 16.91 -21.69
N ALA A 144 6.59 15.63 -21.74
CA ALA A 144 5.72 14.50 -21.39
C ALA A 144 5.25 14.58 -19.93
N GLY A 145 6.15 14.90 -19.00
CA GLY A 145 5.81 15.09 -17.59
C GLY A 145 4.81 16.24 -17.37
N GLN A 146 5.00 17.37 -18.05
CA GLN A 146 4.08 18.52 -18.00
C GLN A 146 2.69 18.17 -18.55
N PHE A 147 2.61 17.42 -19.67
CA PHE A 147 1.33 16.95 -20.18
C PHE A 147 0.61 16.05 -19.15
N LEU A 148 1.33 15.14 -18.50
CA LEU A 148 0.77 14.27 -17.46
C LEU A 148 0.35 15.01 -16.18
N MET A 149 0.77 16.26 -16.00
CA MET A 149 0.31 17.12 -14.91
C MET A 149 -1.00 17.87 -15.25
N THR A 150 -1.46 17.81 -16.50
CA THR A 150 -2.77 18.37 -16.90
C THR A 150 -3.92 17.44 -16.52
N ASP A 151 -5.13 17.97 -16.35
CA ASP A 151 -6.32 17.16 -16.04
C ASP A 151 -6.57 16.07 -17.09
N ALA A 152 -6.33 16.39 -18.38
CA ALA A 152 -6.44 15.43 -19.48
C ALA A 152 -5.39 14.31 -19.38
N GLY A 153 -4.13 14.66 -19.09
CA GLY A 153 -3.05 13.68 -18.94
C GLY A 153 -3.25 12.77 -17.73
N ILE A 154 -3.73 13.32 -16.61
CA ILE A 154 -4.10 12.55 -15.41
C ILE A 154 -5.23 11.57 -15.74
N LEU A 155 -6.32 12.06 -16.33
CA LEU A 155 -7.48 11.21 -16.66
C LEU A 155 -7.10 10.07 -17.62
N LEU A 156 -6.34 10.38 -18.67
CA LEU A 156 -5.88 9.39 -19.65
C LEU A 156 -5.03 8.31 -18.99
N THR A 157 -4.06 8.71 -18.16
CA THR A 157 -3.16 7.77 -17.49
C THR A 157 -3.90 6.90 -16.48
N SER A 158 -4.81 7.47 -15.69
CA SER A 158 -5.64 6.72 -14.77
C SER A 158 -6.51 5.70 -15.50
N PHE A 159 -7.12 6.09 -16.62
CA PHE A 159 -7.94 5.17 -17.43
C PHE A 159 -7.09 4.02 -18.01
N ILE A 160 -5.94 4.34 -18.61
CA ILE A 160 -5.01 3.33 -19.15
C ILE A 160 -4.58 2.35 -18.05
N MET A 161 -4.26 2.86 -16.85
CA MET A 161 -3.85 2.00 -15.73
C MET A 161 -4.95 1.05 -15.29
N ILE A 162 -6.19 1.52 -15.18
CA ILE A 162 -7.35 0.69 -14.82
C ILE A 162 -7.56 -0.40 -15.88
N VAL A 163 -7.51 -0.06 -17.16
CA VAL A 163 -7.64 -1.02 -18.27
C VAL A 163 -6.49 -2.03 -18.25
N ALA A 164 -5.25 -1.58 -18.03
CA ALA A 164 -4.08 -2.47 -17.94
C ALA A 164 -4.23 -3.48 -16.78
N PHE A 165 -4.64 -3.02 -15.60
CA PHE A 165 -4.87 -3.92 -14.45
C PHE A 165 -6.02 -4.87 -14.69
N LEU A 166 -7.12 -4.40 -15.30
CA LEU A 166 -8.22 -5.27 -15.71
C LEU A 166 -7.72 -6.40 -16.62
N LEU A 167 -6.93 -6.08 -17.65
CA LEU A 167 -6.38 -7.07 -18.58
C LEU A 167 -5.46 -8.06 -17.85
N ILE A 168 -4.57 -7.59 -16.99
CA ILE A 168 -3.65 -8.45 -16.22
C ILE A 168 -4.43 -9.45 -15.36
N PHE A 169 -5.54 -9.01 -14.75
CA PHE A 169 -6.37 -9.87 -13.90
C PHE A 169 -7.18 -10.92 -14.68
N THR A 170 -7.29 -10.82 -16.01
CA THR A 170 -7.92 -11.85 -16.83
C THR A 170 -7.04 -13.09 -17.10
N PHE A 171 -5.72 -13.00 -16.91
CA PHE A 171 -4.78 -14.08 -17.25
C PHE A 171 -4.60 -15.16 -16.16
N GLY A 172 -5.40 -15.11 -15.08
CA GLY A 172 -5.42 -16.13 -14.03
C GLY A 172 -4.42 -15.91 -12.88
N ALA A 173 -4.53 -16.76 -11.85
CA ALA A 173 -3.87 -16.58 -10.56
C ALA A 173 -2.34 -16.59 -10.64
N ARG A 174 -1.74 -17.47 -11.45
CA ARG A 174 -0.28 -17.50 -11.62
C ARG A 174 0.30 -16.20 -12.16
N VAL A 175 -0.32 -15.63 -13.20
CA VAL A 175 0.14 -14.38 -13.82
C VAL A 175 -0.05 -13.23 -12.83
N TYR A 176 -1.20 -13.19 -12.16
CA TYR A 176 -1.46 -12.24 -11.09
C TYR A 176 -0.40 -12.29 -9.98
N GLY A 177 -0.05 -13.48 -9.48
CA GLY A 177 0.96 -13.65 -8.42
C GLY A 177 2.32 -13.11 -8.84
N LYS A 178 2.79 -13.44 -10.05
CA LYS A 178 4.06 -12.93 -10.58
C LYS A 178 4.05 -11.43 -10.81
N PHE A 179 2.93 -10.89 -11.26
CA PHE A 179 2.76 -9.45 -11.39
C PHE A 179 2.85 -8.74 -10.03
N MET A 180 2.24 -9.31 -8.99
CA MET A 180 2.33 -8.79 -7.62
C MET A 180 3.76 -8.84 -7.07
N ASP A 181 4.54 -9.89 -7.37
CA ASP A 181 5.96 -9.95 -7.01
C ASP A 181 6.74 -8.79 -7.64
N ILE A 182 6.48 -8.47 -8.90
CA ILE A 182 7.15 -7.35 -9.60
C ILE A 182 6.77 -6.00 -8.96
N ILE A 183 5.48 -5.79 -8.71
CA ILE A 183 4.97 -4.57 -8.04
C ILE A 183 5.54 -4.42 -6.64
N PHE A 184 5.80 -5.51 -5.94
CA PHE A 184 6.39 -5.47 -4.61
C PHE A 184 7.89 -5.17 -4.64
N ILE A 185 8.65 -5.85 -5.52
CA ILE A 185 10.12 -5.77 -5.54
C ILE A 185 10.62 -4.42 -6.06
N ILE A 186 9.98 -3.83 -7.08
CA ILE A 186 10.47 -2.59 -7.71
C ILE A 186 10.49 -1.41 -6.70
N PRO A 187 9.41 -1.08 -5.98
CA PRO A 187 9.42 -0.02 -4.97
C PRO A 187 10.36 -0.33 -3.81
N LEU A 188 10.52 -1.60 -3.43
CA LEU A 188 11.44 -2.01 -2.37
C LEU A 188 12.89 -1.66 -2.73
N ILE A 189 13.30 -1.90 -3.98
CA ILE A 189 14.61 -1.48 -4.49
C ILE A 189 14.74 0.05 -4.47
N GLY A 190 13.72 0.77 -4.95
CA GLY A 190 13.71 2.24 -4.92
C GLY A 190 13.83 2.81 -3.51
N PHE A 191 13.15 2.20 -2.55
CA PHE A 191 13.24 2.56 -1.14
C PHE A 191 14.64 2.30 -0.57
N ALA A 192 15.24 1.14 -0.86
CA ALA A 192 16.61 0.83 -0.44
C ALA A 192 17.63 1.82 -1.01
N ILE A 193 17.51 2.18 -2.29
CA ILE A 193 18.35 3.21 -2.92
C ILE A 193 18.17 4.56 -2.20
N SER A 194 16.93 4.95 -1.92
CA SER A 194 16.63 6.20 -1.22
C SER A 194 17.26 6.24 0.17
N LEU A 195 17.18 5.16 0.95
CA LEU A 195 17.81 5.04 2.26
C LEU A 195 19.34 5.18 2.18
N ILE A 196 19.98 4.51 1.21
CA ILE A 196 21.43 4.60 1.00
C ILE A 196 21.83 6.04 0.66
N LEU A 197 21.08 6.70 -0.22
CA LEU A 197 21.34 8.10 -0.58
C LEU A 197 21.18 9.03 0.63
N PHE A 198 20.14 8.86 1.45
CA PHE A 198 19.98 9.66 2.67
C PHE A 198 21.08 9.42 3.70
N ALA A 199 21.54 8.16 3.84
CA ALA A 199 22.61 7.82 4.79
C ALA A 199 24.00 8.32 4.35
N THR A 200 24.24 8.42 3.04
CA THR A 200 25.55 8.79 2.48
C THR A 200 25.69 10.26 2.11
N THR A 201 24.57 10.98 1.94
CA THR A 201 24.57 12.41 1.57
C THR A 201 24.84 13.28 2.81
N PRO A 202 25.95 14.05 2.86
CA PRO A 202 26.23 14.94 3.98
C PRO A 202 25.20 16.05 4.08
N SER A 203 24.73 16.38 5.29
CA SER A 203 23.72 17.44 5.50
C SER A 203 24.14 18.81 4.95
N GLY A 204 25.45 19.13 4.98
CA GLY A 204 25.99 20.37 4.41
C GLY A 204 25.86 20.49 2.87
N SER A 205 25.64 19.37 2.17
CA SER A 205 25.49 19.34 0.71
C SER A 205 24.07 19.61 0.22
N ILE A 206 23.07 19.59 1.11
CA ILE A 206 21.64 19.69 0.75
C ILE A 206 21.36 20.97 -0.05
N ARG A 207 21.90 22.11 0.41
CA ARG A 207 21.74 23.40 -0.27
C ARG A 207 22.26 23.36 -1.71
N ALA A 208 23.48 22.85 -1.89
CA ALA A 208 24.10 22.75 -3.22
C ALA A 208 23.35 21.78 -4.14
N LEU A 209 22.90 20.63 -3.62
CA LEU A 209 22.12 19.64 -4.37
C LEU A 209 20.74 20.16 -4.76
N TYR A 210 20.11 20.93 -3.87
CA TYR A 210 18.83 21.57 -4.14
C TYR A 210 18.98 22.62 -5.25
N ASP A 211 19.97 23.51 -5.14
CA ASP A 211 20.24 24.53 -6.16
C ASP A 211 20.66 23.92 -7.50
N ALA A 212 21.40 22.80 -7.49
CA ALA A 212 21.73 22.06 -8.71
C ALA A 212 20.49 21.50 -9.44
N THR A 213 19.41 21.23 -8.70
CA THR A 213 18.17 20.65 -9.24
C THR A 213 17.14 21.72 -9.63
N TRP A 214 17.05 22.80 -8.84
CA TRP A 214 15.99 23.80 -8.92
C TRP A 214 16.48 25.17 -9.41
N GLY A 215 17.79 25.39 -9.52
CA GLY A 215 18.40 26.65 -9.91
C GLY A 215 19.11 27.34 -8.76
N SER A 216 20.07 28.21 -9.08
CA SER A 216 20.84 28.94 -8.08
C SER A 216 19.93 29.81 -7.20
N GLY A 217 20.07 29.69 -5.87
CA GLY A 217 19.28 30.45 -4.90
C GLY A 217 17.91 29.84 -4.57
N ALA A 218 17.52 28.73 -5.19
CA ALA A 218 16.24 28.08 -4.94
C ALA A 218 16.12 27.58 -3.49
N TYR A 219 17.23 27.13 -2.88
CA TYR A 219 17.23 26.69 -1.48
C TYR A 219 16.94 27.86 -0.53
N ASP A 220 17.56 29.01 -0.75
CA ASP A 220 17.29 30.20 0.07
C ASP A 220 15.87 30.71 -0.11
N GLU A 221 15.35 30.63 -1.34
CA GLU A 221 13.97 30.99 -1.63
C GLU A 221 12.98 30.11 -0.87
N ILE A 222 13.14 28.78 -0.90
CA ILE A 222 12.22 27.86 -0.21
C ILE A 222 12.28 28.02 1.31
N VAL A 223 13.47 28.25 1.88
CA VAL A 223 13.63 28.53 3.31
C VAL A 223 12.94 29.85 3.67
N ARG A 224 13.16 30.91 2.89
CA ARG A 224 12.52 32.21 3.11
C ARG A 224 11.00 32.12 3.02
N LEU A 225 10.47 31.40 2.03
CA LEU A 225 9.04 31.16 1.89
C LEU A 225 8.49 30.37 3.08
N GLY A 226 9.20 29.31 3.50
CA GLY A 226 8.86 28.54 4.69
C GLY A 226 8.69 29.45 5.91
N THR A 227 9.71 30.25 6.23
CA THR A 227 9.65 31.18 7.37
C THR A 227 8.53 32.20 7.24
N LYS A 228 8.30 32.73 6.03
CA LYS A 228 7.18 33.66 5.75
C LYS A 228 5.81 33.02 6.03
N TYR A 229 5.64 31.75 5.70
CA TYR A 229 4.38 31.01 5.90
C TYR A 229 4.31 30.26 7.23
N GLY A 230 5.17 30.61 8.21
CA GLY A 230 5.05 30.15 9.59
C GLY A 230 5.88 28.92 9.93
N TYR A 231 6.86 28.54 9.11
CA TYR A 231 7.90 27.61 9.55
C TYR A 231 8.70 28.25 10.68
N THR A 232 8.59 27.68 11.88
CA THR A 232 9.46 27.98 13.02
C THR A 232 10.12 26.69 13.49
N PRO A 233 11.43 26.67 13.78
CA PRO A 233 12.10 25.48 14.30
C PRO A 233 11.42 24.92 15.57
N GLU A 234 10.85 25.81 16.40
CA GLU A 234 10.15 25.46 17.64
C GLU A 234 8.85 24.70 17.37
N ALA A 235 8.20 24.89 16.21
CA ALA A 235 7.03 24.11 15.82
C ALA A 235 7.35 22.62 15.65
N PHE A 236 8.63 22.25 15.47
CA PHE A 236 9.10 20.87 15.38
C PHE A 236 9.61 20.30 16.70
N ALA A 237 9.42 21.02 17.82
CA ALA A 237 9.64 20.46 19.14
C ALA A 237 8.69 19.27 19.39
N PHE A 238 9.20 18.25 20.07
CA PHE A 238 8.44 17.01 20.29
C PHE A 238 7.09 17.26 20.97
N SER A 239 6.02 16.71 20.40
CA SER A 239 4.67 16.77 20.93
C SER A 239 3.97 15.41 20.87
N TRP A 240 3.47 14.95 22.02
CA TRP A 240 2.63 13.76 22.10
C TRP A 240 1.32 13.92 21.34
N GLY A 241 0.69 15.11 21.41
CA GLY A 241 -0.55 15.38 20.68
C GLY A 241 -0.37 15.30 19.16
N ALA A 242 0.73 15.85 18.65
CA ALA A 242 1.09 15.73 17.24
C ALA A 242 1.42 14.28 16.86
N THR A 243 2.16 13.57 17.73
CA THR A 243 2.50 12.15 17.53
C THR A 243 1.26 11.26 17.48
N PHE A 244 0.26 11.47 18.34
CA PHE A 244 -1.00 10.74 18.28
C PHE A 244 -1.84 11.12 17.06
N SER A 245 -1.78 12.37 16.60
CA SER A 245 -2.51 12.81 15.40
C SER A 245 -2.01 12.09 14.15
N ILE A 246 -0.70 11.88 14.03
CA ILE A 246 -0.11 11.16 12.88
C ILE A 246 -0.40 9.65 12.89
N MET A 247 -0.84 9.09 14.03
CA MET A 247 -1.22 7.66 14.08
C MET A 247 -2.38 7.34 13.14
N SER A 248 -3.24 8.31 12.83
CA SER A 248 -4.31 8.13 11.83
C SER A 248 -3.76 7.76 10.45
N ALA A 249 -2.69 8.43 10.01
CA ALA A 249 -1.97 8.11 8.79
C ALA A 249 -1.29 6.74 8.88
N ALA A 250 -0.71 6.42 10.03
CA ALA A 250 -0.11 5.10 10.27
C ALA A 250 -1.15 3.97 10.22
N VAL A 251 -2.35 4.16 10.76
CA VAL A 251 -3.44 3.17 10.68
C VAL A 251 -3.79 2.89 9.22
N PHE A 252 -3.85 3.91 8.38
CA PHE A 252 -4.04 3.72 6.94
C PHE A 252 -2.88 2.95 6.30
N ALA A 253 -1.63 3.22 6.71
CA ALA A 253 -0.45 2.55 6.16
C ALA A 253 -0.35 1.06 6.52
N TYR A 254 -0.90 0.64 7.67
CA TYR A 254 -0.92 -0.77 8.08
C TYR A 254 -2.13 -1.56 7.56
N GLN A 255 -3.15 -0.91 6.99
CA GLN A 255 -4.29 -1.61 6.38
C GLN A 255 -3.87 -2.31 5.09
N GLY A 256 -4.42 -3.49 4.80
CA GLY A 256 -4.21 -4.17 3.52
C GLY A 256 -3.46 -5.50 3.64
N PHE A 257 -2.86 -5.81 4.79
CA PHE A 257 -2.28 -7.14 5.03
C PHE A 257 -3.32 -8.26 4.86
N GLU A 258 -4.60 -7.97 5.12
CA GLU A 258 -5.72 -8.90 4.98
C GLU A 258 -6.05 -9.29 3.55
N ARG A 259 -5.50 -8.59 2.54
CA ARG A 259 -5.77 -8.88 1.12
C ARG A 259 -5.28 -10.26 0.69
N ALA A 260 -4.27 -10.83 1.35
CA ALA A 260 -3.87 -12.21 1.11
C ALA A 260 -4.99 -13.22 1.40
N ALA A 261 -5.93 -12.90 2.29
CA ALA A 261 -7.11 -13.74 2.55
C ALA A 261 -8.06 -13.83 1.35
N TYR A 262 -8.05 -12.85 0.43
CA TYR A 262 -8.90 -12.87 -0.77
C TYR A 262 -8.45 -13.94 -1.78
N VAL A 263 -7.15 -14.23 -1.81
CA VAL A 263 -6.55 -15.26 -2.68
C VAL A 263 -6.28 -16.58 -1.96
N ALA A 264 -6.73 -16.74 -0.71
CA ALA A 264 -6.46 -17.93 0.12
C ALA A 264 -6.92 -19.25 -0.50
N GLY A 265 -7.91 -19.23 -1.39
CA GLY A 265 -8.35 -20.41 -2.14
C GLY A 265 -7.33 -20.93 -3.18
N GLU A 266 -6.44 -20.05 -3.65
CA GLU A 266 -5.46 -20.29 -4.72
C GLU A 266 -4.03 -20.44 -4.19
N VAL A 267 -3.87 -20.39 -2.86
CA VAL A 267 -2.57 -20.45 -2.18
C VAL A 267 -2.18 -21.90 -1.86
N LYS A 268 -0.91 -22.25 -2.08
CA LYS A 268 -0.31 -23.52 -1.67
C LYS A 268 -0.11 -23.54 -0.16
N SER A 269 -0.45 -24.65 0.48
CA SER A 269 -0.41 -24.80 1.95
C SER A 269 -1.06 -23.63 2.72
N PRO A 270 -2.35 -23.32 2.47
CA PRO A 270 -2.98 -22.06 2.89
C PRO A 270 -2.76 -21.69 4.35
N LYS A 271 -2.98 -22.62 5.29
CA LYS A 271 -2.82 -22.35 6.73
C LYS A 271 -1.45 -21.76 7.08
N LYS A 272 -0.39 -22.33 6.51
CA LYS A 272 0.98 -21.88 6.72
C LYS A 272 1.22 -20.57 5.97
N THR A 273 0.94 -20.55 4.67
CA THR A 273 1.28 -19.44 3.78
C THR A 273 0.52 -18.16 4.10
N ILE A 274 -0.77 -18.26 4.44
CA ILE A 274 -1.59 -17.13 4.86
C ILE A 274 -1.09 -16.58 6.20
N MET A 275 -0.72 -17.45 7.14
CA MET A 275 -0.12 -17.02 8.40
C MET A 275 1.16 -16.21 8.18
N TYR A 276 2.11 -16.73 7.39
CA TYR A 276 3.36 -16.01 7.14
C TYR A 276 3.17 -14.75 6.30
N SER A 277 2.30 -14.77 5.29
CA SER A 277 2.09 -13.61 4.43
C SER A 277 1.38 -12.46 5.17
N MET A 278 0.35 -12.76 5.96
CA MET A 278 -0.40 -11.75 6.68
C MET A 278 0.31 -11.32 7.97
N PHE A 279 0.50 -12.25 8.91
CA PHE A 279 1.11 -11.92 10.20
C PHE A 279 2.61 -11.66 10.09
N GLY A 280 3.33 -12.50 9.37
CA GLY A 280 4.75 -12.27 9.10
C GLY A 280 4.98 -11.02 8.26
N GLY A 281 4.11 -10.76 7.28
CA GLY A 281 4.15 -9.53 6.48
C GLY A 281 3.87 -8.27 7.30
N THR A 282 2.98 -8.29 8.29
CA THR A 282 2.78 -7.13 9.18
C THR A 282 4.02 -6.77 10.00
N ILE A 283 4.87 -7.75 10.31
CA ILE A 283 6.10 -7.54 11.10
C ILE A 283 7.27 -7.06 10.22
N LEU A 284 7.28 -7.47 8.94
CA LEU A 284 8.33 -7.17 7.96
C LEU A 284 8.19 -5.76 7.38
#